data_AF-A0A932XIQ5-F1
#
_entry.id   AF-A0A932XIQ5-F1
#
_cell.length_a   1.000
_cell.length_b   1.000
_cell.length_c   1.000
_cell.angle_alpha   90.00
_cell.angle_beta   90.00
_cell.angle_gamma   90.00
#
_symmetry.space_group_name_H-M   'P 1'
#
loop_
_entity.id
_entity.type
_entity.pdbx_description
1 polymer ?
#
loop_
_entity_poly.entity_id
_entity_poly.type
_entity_poly.pdbx_seq_one_letter_code
_entity_poly.pdbx_strand_id
1 'polypeptide(L)'
;MPFRLPGRATAVRVQGNVASARIGDLEVRWTSDGGRVKEDLELRRRPTGDRIVFELATDGLTFVPDAVGGYSAQIAGGEKMYYLLALTVQDSRGRDGAATLHLSATSTEIGLDPSFLSTADYPISVDPTIVGLP
;
A
#
# COMPACT_ATOMS: atom_id res chain seq x y z
N MET A 1 4.62 12.23 2.63
CA MET A 1 3.92 10.93 2.61
C MET A 1 4.51 10.09 3.74
N PRO A 2 3.68 9.53 4.64
CA PRO A 2 4.18 8.86 5.85
C PRO A 2 4.80 7.49 5.59
N PHE A 3 4.59 6.90 4.41
CA PHE A 3 5.11 5.57 4.07
C PHE A 3 6.49 5.68 3.41
N ARG A 4 7.46 4.93 3.93
CA ARG A 4 8.79 4.76 3.35
C ARG A 4 8.95 3.33 2.91
N LEU A 5 9.39 3.17 1.67
CA LEU A 5 9.60 1.85 1.12
C LEU A 5 10.81 1.15 1.79
N PRO A 6 10.76 -0.16 2.02
CA PRO A 6 11.86 -0.88 2.64
C PRO A 6 13.06 -0.92 1.69
N GLY A 7 14.23 -0.48 2.12
CA GLY A 7 15.46 -0.59 1.34
C GLY A 7 15.64 0.46 0.24
N ARG A 8 16.62 0.25 -0.64
CA ARG A 8 17.07 1.27 -1.61
C ARG A 8 16.23 1.22 -2.88
N ALA A 9 15.42 2.24 -3.10
CA ALA A 9 14.73 2.45 -4.36
C ALA A 9 15.71 2.49 -5.54
N THR A 10 15.37 1.77 -6.59
CA THR A 10 16.04 1.76 -7.91
C THR A 10 15.06 2.20 -8.98
N ALA A 11 15.57 2.62 -10.13
CA ALA A 11 14.75 3.00 -11.28
C ALA A 11 13.64 4.03 -10.97
N VAL A 12 13.96 5.02 -10.13
CA VAL A 12 13.04 6.12 -9.80
C VAL A 12 12.72 6.90 -11.07
N ARG A 13 11.43 7.03 -11.40
CA ARG A 13 10.94 7.77 -12.55
C ARG A 13 9.86 8.74 -12.13
N VAL A 14 9.85 9.92 -12.73
CA VAL A 14 8.80 10.93 -12.56
C VAL A 14 8.39 11.39 -13.94
N GLN A 15 7.10 11.30 -14.25
CA GLN A 15 6.53 11.73 -15.52
C GLN A 15 5.14 12.33 -15.29
N GLY A 16 5.05 13.66 -15.44
CA GLY A 16 3.82 14.39 -15.17
C GLY A 16 3.37 14.21 -13.72
N ASN A 17 2.16 13.70 -13.53
CA ASN A 17 1.57 13.43 -12.22
C ASN A 17 1.83 12.01 -11.69
N VAL A 18 2.69 11.23 -12.38
CA VAL A 18 3.04 9.87 -11.99
C VAL A 18 4.50 9.80 -11.54
N ALA A 19 4.74 9.20 -10.38
CA ALA A 19 6.05 8.80 -9.92
C ALA A 19 6.09 7.27 -9.76
N SER A 20 7.23 6.64 -10.02
CA SER A 20 7.41 5.22 -9.74
C SER A 20 8.81 4.90 -9.21
N ALA A 21 8.90 3.82 -8.46
CA ALA A 21 10.15 3.29 -7.91
C ALA A 21 10.11 1.76 -7.89
N ARG A 22 11.28 1.13 -8.00
CA ARG A 22 11.42 -0.32 -7.87
C ARG A 22 12.30 -0.70 -6.69
N ILE A 23 11.84 -1.66 -5.90
CA ILE A 23 12.55 -2.23 -4.75
C ILE A 23 12.50 -3.75 -4.86
N GLY A 24 13.63 -4.34 -5.21
CA GLY A 24 13.67 -5.76 -5.57
C GLY A 24 12.65 -6.06 -6.68
N ASP A 25 11.69 -6.93 -6.36
CA ASP A 25 10.62 -7.38 -7.27
C ASP A 25 9.30 -6.60 -7.13
N LEU A 26 9.27 -5.62 -6.22
CA LEU A 26 8.14 -4.71 -6.02
C LEU A 26 8.34 -3.45 -6.85
N GLU A 27 7.35 -3.12 -7.67
CA GLU A 27 7.23 -1.81 -8.31
C GLU A 27 6.12 -1.03 -7.62
N VAL A 28 6.41 0.21 -7.26
CA VAL A 28 5.45 1.12 -6.65
C VAL A 28 5.22 2.29 -7.58
N ARG A 29 3.95 2.65 -7.77
CA ARG A 29 3.54 3.78 -8.60
C ARG A 29 2.63 4.70 -7.79
N TRP A 30 2.98 5.98 -7.74
CA TRP A 30 2.14 7.03 -7.20
C TRP A 30 1.55 7.85 -8.34
N THR A 31 0.25 8.12 -8.28
CA THR A 31 -0.44 9.03 -9.20
C THR A 31 -1.11 10.13 -8.40
N SER A 32 -0.80 11.40 -8.68
CA SER A 32 -1.43 12.54 -8.03
C SER A 32 -2.56 13.14 -8.89
N ASP A 33 -3.71 13.45 -8.29
CA ASP A 33 -4.82 14.16 -8.96
C ASP A 33 -5.54 15.09 -7.98
N GLY A 34 -5.54 16.40 -8.26
CA GLY A 34 -6.34 17.39 -7.51
C GLY A 34 -6.15 17.38 -5.99
N GLY A 35 -4.93 17.10 -5.50
CA GLY A 35 -4.62 16.99 -4.07
C GLY A 35 -4.75 15.57 -3.49
N ARG A 36 -5.16 14.59 -4.30
CA ARG A 36 -5.20 13.17 -3.95
C ARG A 36 -3.95 12.46 -4.47
N VAL A 37 -3.52 11.42 -3.77
CA VAL A 37 -2.45 10.53 -4.22
C VAL A 37 -2.97 9.10 -4.16
N LYS A 38 -2.94 8.42 -5.30
CA LYS A 38 -3.15 6.97 -5.40
C LYS A 38 -1.79 6.28 -5.37
N GLU A 39 -1.67 5.20 -4.63
CA GLU A 39 -0.52 4.29 -4.67
C GLU A 39 -0.97 2.94 -5.26
N ASP A 40 -0.24 2.43 -6.24
CA ASP A 40 -0.39 1.08 -6.78
C ASP A 40 0.90 0.30 -6.52
N LEU A 41 0.77 -0.95 -6.05
CA LEU A 41 1.88 -1.86 -5.81
C LEU A 41 1.79 -3.02 -6.81
N GLU A 42 2.85 -3.27 -7.58
CA GLU A 42 2.94 -4.40 -8.51
C GLU A 42 4.05 -5.35 -8.05
N LEU A 43 3.69 -6.60 -7.77
CA LEU A 43 4.63 -7.66 -7.45
C LEU A 43 4.84 -8.55 -8.68
N ARG A 44 6.09 -8.67 -9.14
CA ARG A 44 6.43 -9.51 -10.32
C ARG A 44 6.64 -10.99 -9.97
N ARG A 45 6.73 -11.31 -8.68
CA ARG A 45 6.82 -12.68 -8.15
C ARG A 45 6.37 -12.73 -6.70
N ARG A 46 6.19 -13.95 -6.19
CA ARG A 46 5.78 -14.21 -4.81
C ARG A 46 6.77 -13.56 -3.83
N PRO A 47 6.30 -12.66 -2.94
CA PRO A 47 7.17 -12.04 -1.94
C PRO A 47 7.57 -13.04 -0.86
N THR A 48 8.69 -12.79 -0.20
CA THR A 48 9.16 -13.67 0.89
C THR A 48 8.23 -13.57 2.09
N GLY A 49 7.78 -14.73 2.60
CA GLY A 49 6.86 -14.78 3.74
C GLY A 49 5.46 -14.26 3.43
N ASP A 50 5.08 -14.21 2.15
CA ASP A 50 3.74 -13.83 1.69
C ASP A 50 3.30 -12.43 2.19
N ARG A 51 4.26 -11.51 2.31
CA ARG A 51 4.02 -10.17 2.84
C ARG A 51 4.89 -9.09 2.20
N ILE A 52 4.40 -7.86 2.29
CA ILE A 52 5.13 -6.63 1.94
C ILE A 52 5.23 -5.77 3.19
N VAL A 53 6.43 -5.31 3.55
CA VAL A 53 6.66 -4.53 4.77
C VAL A 53 7.19 -3.15 4.40
N PHE A 54 6.58 -2.08 4.90
CA PHE A 54 7.01 -0.70 4.73
C PHE A 54 7.37 -0.08 6.07
N GLU A 55 8.29 0.87 6.06
CA GLU A 55 8.52 1.74 7.20
C GLU A 55 7.41 2.80 7.24
N LEU A 56 6.93 3.11 8.45
CA LEU A 56 5.91 4.13 8.67
C LEU A 56 6.48 5.27 9.52
N ALA A 57 6.52 6.46 8.95
CA ALA A 57 6.74 7.72 9.65
C ALA A 57 5.39 8.39 9.87
N THR A 58 4.85 8.30 11.09
CA THR A 58 3.47 8.74 11.36
C THR A 58 3.30 10.26 11.44
N ASP A 59 4.38 11.03 11.65
CA ASP A 59 4.38 12.50 11.73
C ASP A 59 3.22 13.09 12.57
N GLY A 60 2.91 12.47 13.72
CA GLY A 60 1.84 12.93 14.62
C GLY A 60 0.45 12.37 14.30
N LEU A 61 0.33 11.47 13.33
CA LEU A 61 -0.89 10.73 13.04
C LEU A 61 -1.04 9.50 13.94
N THR A 62 -2.27 9.28 14.40
CA THR A 62 -2.72 8.04 15.03
C THR A 62 -3.61 7.28 14.05
N PHE A 63 -3.34 5.99 13.87
CA PHE A 63 -4.14 5.12 13.02
C PHE A 63 -5.10 4.29 13.86
N VAL A 64 -6.39 4.36 13.53
CA VAL A 64 -7.45 3.61 14.21
C VAL A 64 -8.04 2.63 13.19
N PRO A 65 -8.01 1.30 13.45
CA PRO A 65 -8.62 0.32 12.56
C PRO A 65 -10.09 0.63 12.31
N ASP A 66 -10.55 0.42 11.08
CA ASP A 66 -11.98 0.38 10.78
C ASP A 66 -12.52 -1.06 10.88
N ALA A 67 -13.84 -1.21 10.87
CA ALA A 67 -14.49 -2.51 10.98
C ALA A 67 -14.46 -3.35 9.68
N VAL A 68 -13.87 -2.83 8.60
CA VAL A 68 -13.89 -3.43 7.26
C VAL A 68 -12.50 -3.73 6.71
N GLY A 69 -11.44 -3.62 7.51
CA GLY A 69 -10.07 -4.01 7.16
C GLY A 69 -9.16 -2.85 6.70
N GLY A 70 -9.64 -1.62 6.81
CA GLY A 70 -8.89 -0.38 6.61
C GLY A 70 -8.57 0.34 7.93
N TYR A 71 -8.15 1.60 7.83
CA TYR A 71 -7.80 2.46 8.96
C TYR A 71 -8.23 3.92 8.73
N SER A 72 -8.53 4.63 9.81
CA SER A 72 -8.61 6.09 9.80
C SER A 72 -7.36 6.70 10.43
N ALA A 73 -6.77 7.69 9.78
CA ALA A 73 -5.65 8.47 10.29
C ALA A 73 -6.14 9.79 10.90
N GLN A 74 -5.73 10.07 12.14
CA GLN A 74 -6.23 11.18 12.95
C GLN A 74 -5.07 11.96 13.56
N ILE A 75 -5.21 13.28 13.72
CA ILE A 75 -4.27 14.10 14.49
C ILE A 75 -4.62 14.09 15.99
N ALA A 76 -3.71 14.64 16.81
CA ALA A 76 -3.98 14.88 18.22
C ALA A 76 -5.25 15.74 18.38
N GLY A 77 -6.25 15.22 19.09
CA GLY A 77 -7.59 15.81 19.20
C GLY A 77 -8.69 15.05 18.44
N GLY A 78 -8.35 14.02 17.65
CA GLY A 78 -9.31 13.12 17.00
C GLY A 78 -9.88 13.64 15.69
N GLU A 79 -9.37 14.76 15.17
CA GLU A 79 -9.72 15.24 13.83
C GLU A 79 -9.17 14.27 12.77
N LYS A 80 -10.06 13.81 11.89
CA LYS A 80 -9.75 12.82 10.85
C LYS A 80 -9.13 13.52 9.66
N MET A 81 -8.00 12.98 9.19
CA MET A 81 -7.28 13.52 8.03
C MET A 81 -7.42 12.61 6.80
N TYR A 82 -7.32 11.30 6.99
CA TYR A 82 -7.28 10.33 5.88
C TYR A 82 -7.99 9.03 6.22
N TYR A 83 -8.49 8.34 5.19
CA TYR A 83 -8.87 6.93 5.26
C TYR A 83 -7.92 6.10 4.41
N LEU A 84 -7.46 5.00 4.98
CA LEU A 84 -6.87 3.88 4.27
C LEU A 84 -7.96 2.84 4.10
N LEU A 85 -8.40 2.60 2.87
CA LEU A 85 -9.40 1.56 2.61
C LEU A 85 -8.78 0.17 2.75
N ALA A 86 -9.63 -0.84 2.88
CA ALA A 86 -9.20 -2.23 2.77
C ALA A 86 -8.48 -2.46 1.44
N LEU A 87 -7.41 -3.24 1.49
CA LEU A 87 -6.59 -3.55 0.32
C LEU A 87 -7.37 -4.44 -0.65
N THR A 88 -7.20 -4.19 -1.94
CA THR A 88 -7.58 -5.16 -2.97
C THR A 88 -6.34 -5.78 -3.59
N VAL A 89 -6.45 -7.06 -3.97
CA VAL A 89 -5.38 -7.80 -4.64
C VAL A 89 -5.95 -8.49 -5.86
N GLN A 90 -5.27 -8.38 -6.99
CA GLN A 90 -5.67 -9.03 -8.22
C GLN A 90 -4.46 -9.54 -9.00
N ASP A 91 -4.57 -10.70 -9.62
CA ASP A 91 -3.53 -11.26 -10.48
C ASP A 91 -3.61 -10.76 -11.94
N SER A 92 -2.64 -11.12 -12.77
CA SER A 92 -2.59 -10.65 -14.17
C SER A 92 -3.70 -11.21 -15.06
N ARG A 93 -4.51 -12.16 -14.56
CA ARG A 93 -5.70 -12.71 -15.23
C ARG A 93 -7.00 -12.12 -14.68
N GLY A 94 -6.93 -11.20 -13.72
CA GLY A 94 -8.10 -10.59 -13.10
C GLY A 94 -8.72 -11.41 -11.97
N ARG A 95 -8.01 -12.41 -11.42
CA ARG A 95 -8.49 -13.16 -10.25
C ARG A 95 -8.19 -12.39 -8.99
N ASP A 96 -9.20 -12.23 -8.14
CA ASP A 96 -9.07 -11.53 -6.88
C ASP A 96 -8.46 -12.43 -5.79
N GLY A 97 -7.65 -11.81 -4.93
CA GLY A 97 -7.08 -12.41 -3.73
C GLY A 97 -7.44 -11.60 -2.48
N ALA A 98 -7.24 -12.20 -1.31
CA ALA A 98 -7.37 -11.49 -0.05
C ALA A 98 -6.03 -10.91 0.40
N ALA A 99 -6.08 -9.73 1.04
CA ALA A 99 -4.97 -9.14 1.76
C ALA A 99 -5.42 -8.52 3.07
N THR A 100 -4.48 -8.42 4.00
CA THR A 100 -4.65 -7.72 5.27
C THR A 100 -3.67 -6.57 5.37
N LEU A 101 -4.08 -5.51 6.06
CA LEU A 101 -3.24 -4.38 6.39
C LEU A 101 -3.03 -4.32 7.92
N HIS A 102 -1.78 -4.36 8.35
CA HIS A 102 -1.39 -4.20 9.74
C HIS A 102 -0.52 -2.96 9.88
N LEU A 103 -0.99 -1.97 10.64
CA LEU A 103 -0.21 -0.78 10.97
C LEU A 103 0.32 -0.88 12.41
N SER A 104 1.60 -0.62 12.57
CA SER A 104 2.25 -0.41 13.87
C SER A 104 2.70 1.05 14.00
N ALA A 105 3.35 1.41 15.11
CA ALA A 105 3.89 2.75 15.28
C ALA A 105 5.00 3.10 14.27
N THR A 106 5.70 2.10 13.72
CA THR A 106 6.90 2.32 12.90
C THR A 106 6.90 1.54 11.58
N SER A 107 5.89 0.70 11.35
CA SER A 107 5.83 -0.15 10.17
C SER A 107 4.40 -0.39 9.69
N THR A 108 4.30 -0.70 8.40
CA THR A 108 3.09 -1.20 7.76
C THR A 108 3.40 -2.58 7.19
N GLU A 109 2.58 -3.58 7.49
CA GLU A 109 2.69 -4.92 6.91
C GLU A 109 1.42 -5.22 6.10
N ILE A 110 1.60 -5.55 4.84
CA ILE A 110 0.58 -6.11 3.96
C ILE A 110 0.75 -7.61 3.95
N GLY A 111 -0.19 -8.35 4.53
CA GLY A 111 -0.27 -9.81 4.42
C GLY A 111 -1.05 -10.21 3.18
N LEU A 112 -0.54 -11.15 2.39
CA LEU A 112 -1.19 -11.66 1.19
C LEU A 112 -1.62 -13.12 1.41
N ASP A 113 -2.80 -13.50 0.95
CA ASP A 113 -3.30 -14.87 1.09
C ASP A 113 -2.37 -15.90 0.41
N PRO A 114 -1.75 -16.82 1.18
CA PRO A 114 -0.83 -17.82 0.63
C PRO A 114 -1.48 -18.75 -0.40
N SER A 115 -2.78 -19.03 -0.26
CA SER A 115 -3.52 -19.91 -1.17
C SER A 115 -3.71 -19.26 -2.54
N PHE A 116 -4.09 -17.99 -2.56
CA PHE A 116 -4.08 -17.15 -3.76
C PHE A 116 -2.69 -17.10 -4.39
N LEU A 117 -1.65 -16.75 -3.61
CA LEU A 117 -0.28 -16.62 -4.13
C LEU A 117 0.31 -17.90 -4.71
N SER A 118 -0.15 -19.07 -4.26
CA SER A 118 0.29 -20.38 -4.78
C SER A 118 -0.22 -20.67 -6.19
N THR A 119 -1.29 -19.99 -6.62
CA THR A 119 -1.91 -20.21 -7.93
C THR A 119 -1.96 -18.96 -8.81
N ALA A 120 -1.57 -17.79 -8.29
CA ALA A 120 -1.64 -16.51 -8.98
C ALA A 120 -0.77 -16.44 -10.24
N ASP A 121 -1.27 -15.74 -11.27
CA ASP A 121 -0.49 -15.36 -12.43
C ASP A 121 0.13 -13.97 -12.18
N TYR A 122 1.46 -13.89 -12.22
CA TYR A 122 2.18 -12.63 -11.98
C TYR A 122 2.31 -11.79 -13.26
N PRO A 123 2.37 -10.44 -13.16
CA PRO A 123 2.41 -9.68 -11.90
C PRO A 123 1.05 -9.61 -11.21
N ILE A 124 1.07 -9.52 -9.88
CA ILE A 124 -0.12 -9.21 -9.09
C ILE A 124 -0.11 -7.73 -8.70
N SER A 125 -1.29 -7.12 -8.70
CA SER A 125 -1.52 -5.75 -8.25
C SER A 125 -2.09 -5.76 -6.85
N VAL A 126 -1.58 -4.89 -5.97
CA VAL A 126 -2.14 -4.58 -4.65
C VAL A 126 -2.44 -3.08 -4.62
N ASP A 127 -3.69 -2.71 -4.34
CA ASP A 127 -4.15 -1.32 -4.34
C ASP A 127 -4.46 -0.85 -2.90
N PRO A 128 -3.53 -0.14 -2.25
CA PRO A 128 -3.83 0.64 -1.05
C PRO A 128 -4.49 1.96 -1.44
N THR A 129 -5.83 1.98 -1.51
CA THR A 129 -6.54 3.24 -1.76
C THR A 129 -6.51 4.13 -0.51
N ILE A 130 -5.77 5.23 -0.58
CA ILE A 130 -5.79 6.32 0.41
C ILE A 130 -6.73 7.42 -0.07
N VAL A 131 -7.73 7.77 0.74
CA VAL A 131 -8.66 8.86 0.47
C VAL A 131 -8.42 9.99 1.47
N GLY A 132 -8.00 11.16 0.97
CA GLY A 132 -7.96 12.40 1.76
C GLY A 132 -9.36 12.95 1.97
N LEU A 133 -9.65 13.40 3.18
CA LEU A 133 -10.87 14.16 3.46
C LEU A 133 -10.72 15.60 2.91
N PRO A 134 -11.79 16.18 2.37
CA PRO A 134 -11.82 17.58 1.94
C PRO A 134 -11.64 18.55 3.11
#